data_AF-A0A495JUW0-F1
#
_entry.id   AF-A0A495JUW0-F1
#
_cell.length_a   1.000
_cell.length_b   1.000
_cell.length_c   1.000
_cell.angle_alpha   90.00
_cell.angle_beta   90.00
_cell.angle_gamma   90.00
#
_symmetry.space_group_name_H-M   'P 1'
#
loop_
_entity.id
_entity.type
_entity.pdbx_description
1 polymer ?
#
loop_
_entity_poly.entity_id
_entity_poly.type
_entity_poly.pdbx_seq_one_letter_code
_entity_poly.pdbx_strand_id
1 'polypeptide(L)' 'MDDSARRKLFAALRRARWTVTEAGSGHWKIHNPDGRLVATAHNSSSDWRGPRNLLRDLRAGGFEWPRPKKTKRKAAHTE' A
#
# COMPACT_ATOMS: atom_id res chain seq x y z
N MET A 1 -8.05 4.95 8.18
CA MET A 1 -7.61 5.15 6.78
C MET A 1 -8.85 5.23 5.90
N ASP A 2 -8.98 6.23 5.03
CA ASP A 2 -10.11 6.33 4.10
C ASP A 2 -10.16 5.13 3.13
N ASP A 3 -11.35 4.67 2.76
CA ASP A 3 -11.55 3.51 1.88
C ASP A 3 -10.81 3.68 0.53
N SER A 4 -10.76 4.91 0.00
CA SER A 4 -10.06 5.24 -1.24
C SER A 4 -8.54 5.04 -1.13
N ALA A 5 -7.95 5.37 0.02
CA ALA A 5 -6.53 5.18 0.28
C ALA A 5 -6.19 3.67 0.43
N ARG A 6 -7.08 2.91 1.07
CA ARG A 6 -6.96 1.45 1.20
C ARG A 6 -6.91 0.77 -0.16
N ARG A 7 -7.87 1.09 -1.03
CA ARG A 7 -7.95 0.52 -2.39
C ARG A 7 -6.70 0.81 -3.20
N LYS A 8 -6.18 2.05 -3.15
CA LYS A 8 -4.93 2.43 -3.82
C LYS A 8 -3.72 1.64 -3.32
N LEU A 9 -3.61 1.46 -2.00
CA LEU A 9 -2.54 0.66 -1.39
C LEU A 9 -2.62 -0.80 -1.85
N PHE A 10 -3.80 -1.43 -1.79
CA PHE A 10 -3.97 -2.82 -2.21
C PHE A 10 -3.68 -3.02 -3.69
N ALA A 11 -4.09 -2.07 -4.55
CA ALA A 11 -3.74 -2.10 -5.97
C ALA A 11 -2.22 -1.99 -6.18
N ALA A 12 -1.52 -1.16 -5.40
CA ALA A 12 -0.07 -1.03 -5.46
C ALA A 12 0.66 -2.32 -4.99
N LEU A 13 0.21 -2.92 -3.88
CA LEU A 13 0.72 -4.19 -3.37
C LEU A 13 0.54 -5.31 -4.39
N ARG A 14 -0.66 -5.43 -4.97
CA ARG A 14 -0.95 -6.45 -5.99
C ARG A 14 -0.09 -6.27 -7.25
N ARG A 15 0.17 -5.02 -7.67
CA ARG A 15 1.11 -4.71 -8.76
C ARG A 15 2.55 -5.10 -8.43
N ALA A 16 2.96 -4.99 -7.17
CA ALA A 16 4.27 -5.39 -6.71
C ALA A 16 4.42 -6.91 -6.50
N ARG A 17 3.39 -7.72 -6.82
CA ARG A 17 3.30 -9.16 -6.53
C ARG A 17 3.27 -9.52 -5.04
N TRP A 18 2.70 -8.65 -4.21
CA TRP A 18 2.49 -8.90 -2.79
C TRP A 18 1.12 -9.53 -2.56
N THR A 19 1.04 -10.42 -1.57
CA THR A 19 -0.19 -11.14 -1.23
C THR A 19 -0.87 -10.47 -0.04
N VAL A 20 -2.13 -10.09 -0.20
CA VAL A 20 -2.94 -9.48 0.85
C VAL A 20 -4.07 -10.43 1.20
N THR A 21 -4.15 -10.85 2.46
CA THR A 21 -5.11 -11.84 2.97
C THR A 21 -5.90 -11.23 4.12
N GLU A 22 -7.23 -11.30 4.08
CA GLU A 22 -8.05 -10.97 5.24
C GLU A 22 -8.03 -12.14 6.23
N ALA A 23 -7.60 -11.88 7.47
CA ALA A 23 -7.78 -12.78 8.58
C ALA A 23 -9.20 -12.59 9.15
N GLY A 24 -9.87 -13.68 9.53
CA GLY A 24 -11.27 -13.68 9.98
C GLY A 24 -11.59 -12.77 11.18
N SER A 25 -10.58 -12.23 11.86
CA SER A 25 -10.72 -11.22 12.92
C SER A 25 -10.80 -9.77 12.41
N GLY A 26 -10.88 -9.54 11.09
CA GLY A 26 -10.92 -8.18 10.51
C GLY A 26 -9.54 -7.51 10.36
N HIS A 27 -8.48 -8.31 10.38
CA HIS A 27 -7.10 -7.84 10.14
C HIS A 27 -6.63 -8.29 8.77
N TRP A 28 -5.91 -7.44 8.04
CA TRP A 28 -5.30 -7.78 6.77
C TRP A 28 -3.84 -8.15 6.96
N LYS A 29 -3.45 -9.35 6.56
CA LYS A 29 -2.06 -9.81 6.53
C LYS A 29 -1.47 -9.57 5.16
N ILE A 30 -0.30 -8.95 5.12
CA ILE A 30 0.40 -8.62 3.89
C ILE A 30 1.72 -9.38 3.86
N HIS A 31 1.84 -10.25 2.87
CA HIS A 31 3.03 -11.06 2.63
C HIS A 31 3.80 -10.50 1.42
N ASN A 32 5.12 -10.52 1.53
CA ASN A 32 6.00 -10.20 0.40
C ASN A 32 5.91 -11.33 -0.66
N PRO A 33 6.45 -11.12 -1.88
CA PRO A 33 6.49 -12.16 -2.92
C PRO A 33 7.26 -13.43 -2.52
N ASP A 34 8.09 -13.35 -1.47
CA ASP A 34 8.83 -14.48 -0.89
C ASP A 34 7.97 -15.30 0.11
N GLY A 35 6.75 -14.85 0.42
CA GLY A 35 5.82 -15.52 1.34
C GLY A 35 5.97 -15.15 2.82
N ARG A 36 6.89 -14.26 3.17
CA ARG A 36 7.06 -13.73 4.54
C ARG A 36 6.02 -12.67 4.85
N LEU A 37 5.44 -12.77 6.05
CA LEU A 37 4.57 -11.73 6.61
C LEU A 37 5.38 -10.47 6.89
N VAL A 38 5.05 -9.37 6.21
CA VAL A 38 5.72 -8.08 6.37
C VAL A 38 4.92 -7.15 7.27
N ALA A 39 3.60 -7.12 7.10
CA ALA A 39 2.76 -6.18 7.83
C ALA A 39 1.35 -6.72 8.07
N THR A 40 0.74 -6.22 9.14
CA THR A 40 -0.65 -6.50 9.48
C THR A 40 -1.40 -5.17 9.56
N ALA A 41 -2.41 -4.96 8.71
CA ALA A 41 -3.23 -3.76 8.71
C ALA A 41 -4.56 -4.02 9.43
N HIS A 42 -4.93 -3.14 10.36
CA HIS A 42 -6.20 -3.22 11.09
C HIS A 42 -7.32 -2.52 10.29
N ASN A 43 -8.55 -3.05 10.34
CA ASN A 43 -9.71 -2.41 9.73
C ASN A 43 -10.25 -1.18 10.52
N SER A 44 -9.69 -0.88 11.69
CA SER A 44 -10.20 0.23 12.53
C SER A 44 -9.92 1.61 11.94
N SER A 45 -10.99 2.30 11.56
CA SER A 45 -10.96 3.66 11.02
C SER A 45 -10.45 4.73 11.99
N SER A 46 -10.49 4.48 13.31
CA SER A 46 -10.10 5.44 14.35
C SER A 46 -8.60 5.55 14.63
N ASP A 47 -7.77 4.68 14.05
CA ASP A 47 -6.32 4.73 14.27
C ASP A 47 -5.60 5.42 13.10
N TRP A 48 -5.26 6.69 13.30
CA TRP A 48 -4.48 7.49 12.34
C TRP A 48 -3.01 7.04 12.27
N ARG A 49 -2.52 6.27 13.26
CA ARG A 49 -1.16 5.71 13.30
C ARG A 49 -1.01 4.47 12.41
N GLY A 50 -2.07 3.69 12.26
CA GLY A 50 -2.14 2.43 11.52
C GLY A 50 -1.58 2.51 10.10
N PRO A 51 -2.04 3.43 9.23
CA PRO A 51 -1.48 3.56 7.88
C PRO A 51 -0.01 3.99 7.87
N ARG A 52 0.45 4.73 8.88
CA ARG A 52 1.83 5.19 9.02
C ARG A 52 2.77 4.03 9.40
N ASN A 53 2.38 3.24 10.40
CA ASN A 53 3.10 2.02 10.76
C ASN A 53 3.11 1.02 9.62
N LEU A 54 1.96 0.83 8.96
CA LEU A 54 1.84 -0.04 7.80
C LEU A 54 2.83 0.35 6.69
N LEU A 55 2.90 1.62 6.32
CA LEU A 55 3.86 2.08 5.31
C LEU A 55 5.32 1.90 5.76
N ARG A 56 5.61 2.03 7.05
CA ARG A 56 6.95 1.80 7.61
C ARG A 56 7.35 0.32 7.49
N ASP A 57 6.48 -0.59 7.93
CA ASP A 57 6.71 -2.04 7.83
C ASP A 57 6.83 -2.49 6.37
N LEU A 58 5.97 -1.98 5.48
CA LEU A 58 6.07 -2.23 4.05
C LEU A 58 7.43 -1.81 3.48
N ARG A 59 7.90 -0.59 3.80
CA ARG A 59 9.24 -0.14 3.37
C ARG A 59 10.36 -1.02 3.93
N ALA A 60 10.24 -1.45 5.20
CA ALA A 60 11.21 -2.35 5.82
C ALA A 60 11.23 -3.73 5.13
N GLY A 61 10.08 -4.22 4.65
CA GLY A 61 9.96 -5.43 3.86
C GLY A 61 10.33 -5.28 2.37
N GLY A 62 10.85 -4.12 1.95
CA GLY A 62 11.30 -3.88 0.58
C GLY A 62 10.19 -3.42 -0.38
N PHE A 63 9.03 -3.00 0.12
CA PHE A 63 8.01 -2.40 -0.72
C PHE A 63 8.43 -0.99 -1.14
N GLU A 64 8.72 -0.81 -2.43
CA GLU A 64 8.81 0.52 -3.02
C GLU A 64 7.40 0.95 -3.47
N TRP A 65 6.89 2.04 -2.89
CA TRP A 65 5.64 2.64 -3.37
C TRP A 65 5.82 2.94 -4.86
N PRO A 66 4.91 2.50 -5.74
CA PRO A 66 5.05 2.74 -7.17
C PRO A 66 5.17 4.25 -7.36
N ARG A 67 6.38 4.69 -7.71
CA ARG A 67 6.66 6.11 -7.90
C ARG A 67 5.57 6.62 -8.83
N PRO A 68 4.86 7.70 -8.48
CA PRO A 68 3.91 8.28 -9.42
C PRO A 68 4.72 8.49 -10.69
N LYS A 69 4.34 7.80 -11.78
CA LYS A 69 4.99 8.00 -13.07
C LYS A 69 4.95 9.51 -13.24
N LYS A 70 6.12 10.17 -13.22
CA LYS A 70 6.19 11.61 -13.47
C LYS A 70 5.50 11.76 -14.81
N THR A 71 4.25 12.22 -14.80
CA THR A 71 3.60 12.57 -16.04
C THR A 71 4.54 13.60 -16.61
N LYS A 72 5.15 13.31 -17.77
CA LYS A 72 5.81 14.38 -18.51
C LYS A 72 4.69 15.37 -18.71
N ARG A 73 4.69 16.46 -17.92
CA ARG A 73 3.98 17.67 -18.32
C ARG A 73 4.51 17.92 -19.73
N LYS A 74 3.74 17.56 -20.76
CA LYS A 74 3.99 18.08 -22.09
C LYS A 74 3.76 19.57 -21.93
N ALA A 75 4.86 20.30 -21.80
CA ALA A 75 4.90 21.68 -22.23
C ALA A 75 4.56 21.65 -23.72
N ALA A 76 3.31 22.01 -24.02
CA ALA A 76 2.75 22.35 -25.32
C ALA A 76 1.42 23.02 -24.92
N HIS A 77 1.18 24.31 -25.12
CA HIS A 77 1.47 25.10 -26.31
C HIS A 77 1.65 26.57 -25.89
N THR A 78 2.82 27.10 -26.23
CA THR A 78 3.06 28.52 -26.50
C THR A 78 2.58 28.77 -27.92
N GLU A 79 2.01 29.96 -28.14
CA GLU A 79 1.54 30.58 -29.41
C GLU A 79 0.10 30.28 -29.84
#